data_AF-A0A958KAJ4-F1
#
_entry.id   AF-A0A958KAJ4-F1
#
_cell.length_a   1.000
_cell.length_b   1.000
_cell.length_c   1.000
_cell.angle_alpha   90.00
_cell.angle_beta   90.00
_cell.angle_gamma   90.00
#
_symmetry.space_group_name_H-M   'P 1'
#
loop_
_entity.id
_entity.type
_entity.pdbx_description
1 polymer ?
#
loop_
_entity_poly.entity_id
_entity_poly.type
_entity_poly.pdbx_seq_one_letter_code
_entity_poly.pdbx_strand_id
1 'polypeptide(L)'
;MARWNDDITDDQMKGTLESQTTQPICELTGEGFSKLIERFEDSVYSLVFYLLGDCELAERATVDTFVKLAEAQDTLSDEPLDKIVHRFAYDAALPLLLELIDERAEAVASIGEEVNSEEAKRVYH
;
A
#
# COMPACT_ATOMS: atom_id res chain seq x y z
N MET A 1 45.56 8.33 30.92
CA MET A 1 45.03 7.02 31.38
C MET A 1 43.56 7.18 31.73
N ALA A 2 42.67 6.78 30.83
CA ALA A 2 41.29 6.42 31.12
C ALA A 2 40.91 5.35 30.08
N ARG A 3 40.62 4.15 30.58
CA ARG A 3 40.40 2.92 29.82
C ARG A 3 39.16 3.04 28.95
N TRP A 4 39.29 2.65 27.69
CA TRP A 4 38.17 2.23 26.86
C TRP A 4 37.68 0.90 27.44
N ASN A 5 36.47 0.87 27.97
CA ASN A 5 35.79 -0.39 28.25
C ASN A 5 35.20 -0.87 26.93
N ASP A 6 35.95 -1.72 26.25
CA ASP A 6 35.39 -2.79 25.42
C ASP A 6 34.64 -3.73 26.37
N ASP A 7 33.33 -3.83 26.21
CA ASP A 7 32.51 -5.01 26.54
C ASP A 7 31.04 -4.68 26.25
N ILE A 8 30.69 -4.62 24.96
CA ILE A 8 29.35 -4.98 24.51
C ILE A 8 29.54 -6.24 23.69
N THR A 9 29.36 -7.37 24.34
CA THR A 9 29.35 -8.68 23.71
C THR A 9 28.23 -8.72 22.67
N ASP A 10 28.58 -9.09 21.42
CA ASP A 10 27.70 -9.30 20.26
C ASP A 10 26.53 -10.28 20.51
N ASP A 11 26.52 -10.92 21.67
CA ASP A 11 25.54 -11.92 22.09
C ASP A 11 24.22 -11.31 22.63
N GLN A 12 24.18 -10.01 22.94
CA GLN A 12 22.97 -9.35 23.46
C GLN A 12 22.07 -8.68 22.41
N MET A 13 22.47 -8.64 21.13
CA MET A 13 21.60 -8.16 20.04
C MET A 13 20.81 -9.27 19.33
N LYS A 14 20.82 -10.50 19.87
CA LYS A 14 20.03 -11.63 19.35
C LYS A 14 18.69 -11.86 20.07
N GLY A 15 18.29 -10.96 20.97
CA GLY A 15 17.20 -11.21 21.91
C GLY A 15 15.78 -10.80 21.52
N THR A 16 15.51 -10.17 20.36
CA THR A 16 14.14 -9.64 20.10
C THR A 16 13.69 -9.67 18.64
N LEU A 17 14.23 -10.55 17.80
CA LEU A 17 13.79 -10.74 16.41
C LEU A 17 13.24 -12.14 16.14
N GLU A 18 12.97 -12.91 17.19
CA GLU A 18 12.32 -14.21 17.06
C GLU A 18 10.95 -14.18 17.72
N SER A 19 9.97 -14.67 16.96
CA SER A 19 8.56 -14.88 17.34
C SER A 19 7.57 -13.77 16.98
N GLN A 20 7.52 -13.39 15.69
CA GLN A 20 6.21 -13.17 15.07
C GLN A 20 5.85 -14.45 14.36
N THR A 21 4.98 -15.22 15.00
CA THR A 21 4.45 -16.51 14.57
C THR A 21 4.01 -16.43 13.11
N THR A 22 4.78 -17.04 12.22
CA THR A 22 4.42 -17.32 10.83
C THR A 22 3.34 -18.40 10.86
N GLN A 23 2.10 -18.02 11.17
CA GLN A 23 0.99 -18.93 10.90
C GLN A 23 0.81 -18.96 9.37
N PRO A 24 0.87 -20.14 8.74
CA PRO A 24 0.55 -20.25 7.32
C PRO A 24 -0.89 -19.77 7.11
N ILE A 25 -1.09 -18.96 6.08
CA ILE A 25 -2.38 -18.31 5.80
C ILE A 25 -3.45 -19.35 5.42
N CYS A 26 -3.00 -20.54 4.99
CA CYS A 26 -3.82 -21.64 4.49
C CYS A 26 -4.81 -22.26 5.50
N GLU A 27 -4.87 -21.77 6.75
CA GLU A 27 -5.83 -22.26 7.78
C GLU A 27 -6.57 -21.12 8.52
N LEU A 28 -6.69 -19.92 7.93
CA LEU A 28 -7.49 -18.86 8.55
C LEU A 28 -8.98 -19.21 8.46
N THR A 29 -9.57 -19.62 9.59
CA THR A 29 -11.03 -19.65 9.75
C THR A 29 -11.59 -18.23 9.63
N GLY A 30 -12.92 -18.08 9.49
CA GLY A 30 -13.55 -16.75 9.44
C GLY A 30 -13.13 -15.82 10.60
N GLU A 31 -12.93 -16.36 11.81
CA GLU A 31 -12.39 -15.58 12.95
C GLU A 31 -10.91 -15.23 12.81
N GLY A 32 -10.11 -16.11 12.21
CA GLY A 32 -8.71 -15.84 11.90
C GLY A 32 -8.56 -14.73 10.86
N PHE A 33 -9.42 -14.73 9.84
CA PHE A 33 -9.43 -13.70 8.81
C PHE A 33 -9.89 -12.34 9.35
N SER A 34 -10.92 -12.30 10.21
CA SER A 34 -11.33 -11.05 10.87
C SER A 34 -10.20 -10.41 11.68
N LYS A 35 -9.43 -11.21 12.42
CA LYS A 35 -8.25 -10.72 13.16
C LYS A 35 -7.14 -10.21 12.25
N LEU A 36 -7.01 -10.79 11.06
CA LEU A 36 -6.09 -10.30 10.04
C LEU A 36 -6.52 -8.92 9.55
N ILE A 37 -7.80 -8.75 9.23
CA ILE A 37 -8.35 -7.44 8.84
C ILE A 37 -8.08 -6.42 9.95
N GLU A 38 -8.50 -6.69 11.19
CA GLU A 38 -8.29 -5.79 12.33
C GLU A 38 -6.81 -5.41 12.52
N ARG A 39 -5.88 -6.32 12.23
CA ARG A 39 -4.44 -6.06 12.36
C ARG A 39 -3.90 -5.14 11.27
N PHE A 40 -4.40 -5.26 10.05
CA PHE A 40 -3.80 -4.63 8.87
C PHE A 40 -4.64 -3.51 8.26
N GLU A 41 -5.92 -3.37 8.62
CA GLU A 41 -6.86 -2.41 8.03
C GLU A 41 -6.30 -0.99 8.00
N ASP A 42 -5.89 -0.45 9.14
CA ASP A 42 -5.32 0.90 9.23
C ASP A 42 -4.06 1.08 8.36
N SER A 43 -3.20 0.04 8.32
CA SER A 43 -1.95 0.08 7.55
C SER A 43 -2.19 0.01 6.04
N VAL A 44 -3.14 -0.81 5.61
CA VAL A 44 -3.54 -0.96 4.21
C VAL A 44 -4.23 0.32 3.76
N TYR A 45 -5.19 0.83 4.54
CA TYR A 45 -5.88 2.08 4.26
C TYR A 45 -4.89 3.24 4.10
N SER A 46 -3.97 3.39 5.07
CA SER A 46 -2.95 4.43 5.00
C SER A 46 -2.10 4.33 3.74
N LEU A 47 -1.65 3.11 3.39
CA LEU A 47 -0.85 2.88 2.20
C LEU A 47 -1.60 3.28 0.93
N VAL A 48 -2.82 2.77 0.73
CA VAL A 48 -3.58 3.06 -0.49
C VAL A 48 -4.02 4.53 -0.55
N PHE A 49 -4.29 5.16 0.60
CA PHE A 49 -4.56 6.58 0.67
C PHE A 49 -3.36 7.42 0.24
N TYR A 50 -2.14 7.08 0.68
CA TYR A 50 -0.93 7.78 0.23
C TYR A 50 -0.67 7.63 -1.26
N LEU A 51 -1.10 6.51 -1.87
CA LEU A 51 -0.96 6.30 -3.31
C LEU A 51 -2.02 7.06 -4.12
N LEU A 52 -3.27 7.01 -3.69
CA LEU A 52 -4.41 7.51 -4.47
C LEU A 52 -4.73 8.98 -4.18
N GLY A 53 -4.46 9.45 -2.96
CA GLY A 53 -4.78 10.80 -2.52
C GLY A 53 -6.28 11.12 -2.47
N ASP A 54 -7.13 10.08 -2.49
CA ASP A 54 -8.59 10.17 -2.49
C ASP A 54 -9.17 9.18 -1.47
N CYS A 55 -10.05 9.65 -0.59
CA CYS A 55 -10.60 8.84 0.49
C CYS A 55 -11.51 7.72 -0.01
N GLU A 56 -12.38 8.00 -0.99
CA GLU A 56 -13.35 7.02 -1.49
C GLU A 56 -12.63 5.89 -2.23
N LEU A 57 -11.63 6.25 -3.05
CA LEU A 57 -10.80 5.26 -3.74
C LEU A 57 -9.94 4.45 -2.77
N ALA A 58 -9.44 5.08 -1.70
CA ALA A 58 -8.69 4.40 -0.64
C ALA A 58 -9.56 3.38 0.12
N GLU A 59 -10.78 3.75 0.51
CA GLU A 59 -11.74 2.81 1.14
C GLU A 59 -12.03 1.64 0.21
N ARG A 60 -12.33 1.92 -1.07
CA ARG A 60 -12.60 0.89 -2.08
C ARG A 60 -11.40 -0.05 -2.26
N ALA A 61 -10.19 0.48 -2.40
CA ALA A 61 -8.98 -0.33 -2.56
C ALA A 61 -8.66 -1.16 -1.32
N THR A 62 -8.95 -0.64 -0.13
CA THR A 62 -8.78 -1.37 1.15
C THR A 62 -9.70 -2.59 1.20
N VAL A 63 -10.98 -2.41 0.86
CA VAL A 63 -11.93 -3.53 0.81
C VAL A 63 -11.51 -4.56 -0.24
N ASP A 64 -11.16 -4.10 -1.44
CA ASP A 64 -10.74 -4.96 -2.55
C ASP A 64 -9.48 -5.78 -2.22
N THR A 65 -8.55 -5.19 -1.46
CA THR A 65 -7.35 -5.87 -0.93
C THR A 65 -7.73 -7.10 -0.12
N PHE A 66 -8.60 -6.94 0.88
CA PHE A 66 -8.99 -8.04 1.76
C PHE A 66 -9.91 -9.06 1.07
N VAL A 67 -10.76 -8.63 0.12
CA VAL A 67 -11.54 -9.56 -0.71
C VAL A 67 -10.62 -10.46 -1.52
N LYS A 68 -9.67 -9.89 -2.26
CA LYS A 68 -8.70 -10.65 -3.07
C LYS A 68 -7.80 -11.54 -2.22
N LEU A 69 -7.41 -11.06 -1.03
CA LEU A 69 -6.62 -11.86 -0.09
C LEU A 69 -7.40 -13.08 0.41
N ALA A 70 -8.70 -12.93 0.72
CA ALA A 70 -9.57 -14.03 1.12
C ALA A 70 -9.74 -15.05 -0.02
N GLU A 71 -9.96 -14.58 -1.25
CA GLU A 71 -10.08 -15.45 -2.43
C GLU A 71 -8.79 -16.22 -2.72
N ALA A 72 -7.64 -15.62 -2.44
CA ALA A 72 -6.33 -16.22 -2.70
C ALA A 72 -5.82 -17.12 -1.57
N GLN A 73 -6.51 -17.21 -0.42
CA GLN A 73 -5.99 -17.81 0.82
C GLN A 73 -5.39 -19.21 0.65
N ASP A 74 -6.00 -20.04 -0.19
CA ASP A 74 -5.59 -21.43 -0.43
C ASP A 74 -4.34 -21.57 -1.32
N THR A 75 -3.90 -20.46 -1.91
CA THR A 75 -2.80 -20.40 -2.89
C THR A 75 -1.62 -19.54 -2.43
N LEU A 76 -1.69 -19.01 -1.21
CA LEU A 76 -0.65 -18.12 -0.69
C LEU A 76 0.64 -18.91 -0.41
N SER A 77 1.76 -18.28 -0.78
CA SER A 77 3.10 -18.81 -0.59
C SER A 77 3.54 -18.72 0.88
N ASP A 78 4.65 -19.40 1.23
CA ASP A 78 5.36 -19.27 2.52
C ASP A 78 6.02 -17.89 2.73
N GLU A 79 5.52 -16.84 2.06
CA GLU A 79 6.00 -15.47 2.26
C GLU A 79 5.45 -14.87 3.57
N PRO A 80 6.17 -13.91 4.16
CA PRO A 80 5.67 -13.15 5.30
C PRO A 80 4.32 -12.50 5.01
N LEU A 81 3.37 -12.62 5.94
CA LEU A 81 1.99 -12.16 5.79
C LEU A 81 1.91 -10.65 5.52
N ASP A 82 2.75 -9.85 6.17
CA ASP A 82 2.88 -8.42 5.91
C ASP A 82 3.20 -8.15 4.44
N LYS A 83 4.20 -8.85 3.88
CA LYS A 83 4.59 -8.68 2.48
C LYS A 83 3.47 -9.07 1.52
N ILE A 84 2.73 -10.14 1.83
CA ILE A 84 1.58 -10.58 1.05
C ILE A 84 0.48 -9.50 1.07
N VAL A 85 0.08 -9.03 2.25
CA VAL A 85 -0.98 -8.02 2.41
C VAL A 85 -0.62 -6.73 1.66
N HIS A 86 0.62 -6.25 1.79
CA HIS A 86 1.07 -5.06 1.08
C HIS A 86 1.06 -5.26 -0.44
N ARG A 87 1.45 -6.44 -0.95
CA ARG A 87 1.37 -6.75 -2.39
C ARG A 87 -0.08 -6.65 -2.90
N PHE A 88 -1.02 -7.27 -2.20
CA PHE A 88 -2.44 -7.17 -2.56
C PHE A 88 -2.96 -5.72 -2.50
N ALA A 89 -2.47 -4.91 -1.57
CA ALA A 89 -2.81 -3.50 -1.48
C ALA A 89 -2.31 -2.71 -2.70
N TYR A 90 -1.07 -2.96 -3.15
CA TYR A 90 -0.56 -2.38 -4.39
C TYR A 90 -1.35 -2.86 -5.61
N ASP A 91 -1.66 -4.15 -5.70
CA ASP A 91 -2.41 -4.73 -6.82
C ASP A 91 -3.84 -4.16 -6.91
N ALA A 92 -4.45 -3.82 -5.77
CA ALA A 92 -5.75 -3.16 -5.72
C ALA A 92 -5.67 -1.66 -6.08
N ALA A 93 -4.63 -0.96 -5.63
CA ALA A 93 -4.48 0.48 -5.86
C ALA A 93 -3.96 0.84 -7.25
N LEU A 94 -3.12 0.00 -7.87
CA LEU A 94 -2.46 0.29 -9.14
C LEU A 94 -3.42 0.66 -10.29
N PRO A 95 -4.51 -0.08 -10.57
CA PRO A 95 -5.43 0.30 -11.64
C PRO A 95 -6.09 1.66 -11.39
N LEU A 96 -6.49 1.95 -10.14
CA LEU A 96 -7.09 3.24 -9.77
C LEU A 96 -6.08 4.38 -9.93
N LEU A 97 -4.82 4.15 -9.57
CA LEU A 97 -3.75 5.13 -9.74
C LEU A 97 -3.52 5.45 -11.22
N LEU A 98 -3.57 4.45 -12.10
CA LEU A 98 -3.41 4.66 -13.54
C LEU A 98 -4.57 5.49 -14.11
N GLU A 99 -5.82 5.18 -13.72
CA GLU A 99 -6.99 5.96 -14.11
C GLU A 99 -6.85 7.44 -13.67
N LEU A 100 -6.42 7.69 -12.42
CA LEU A 100 -6.19 9.05 -11.93
C LEU A 100 -5.08 9.80 -12.69
N ILE A 101 -4.03 9.10 -13.11
CA ILE A 101 -2.95 9.70 -13.90
C ILE A 101 -3.49 10.09 -15.29
N ASP A 102 -4.26 9.22 -15.92
CA ASP A 102 -4.83 9.46 -17.24
C ASP A 102 -5.83 10.64 -17.21
N GLU A 103 -6.76 10.65 -16.24
CA GLU A 103 -7.71 11.76 -16.06
C GLU A 103 -7.00 13.11 -15.85
N ARG A 104 -5.92 13.12 -15.06
CA ARG A 104 -5.12 14.33 -14.84
C ARG A 104 -4.37 14.76 -16.09
N ALA A 105 -3.85 13.82 -16.88
CA ALA A 105 -3.18 14.13 -18.13
C ALA A 105 -4.15 14.77 -19.14
N GLU A 106 -5.37 14.25 -19.25
CA GLU A 106 -6.43 14.80 -20.09
C GLU A 106 -6.85 16.20 -19.65
N ALA A 107 -7.04 16.42 -18.34
CA ALA A 107 -7.38 17.73 -17.79
C ALA A 107 -6.31 18.79 -18.09
N VAL A 108 -5.03 18.44 -17.94
CA VAL A 108 -3.91 19.34 -18.26
C VAL A 108 -3.86 19.64 -19.77
N ALA A 109 -4.11 18.66 -20.62
CA ALA A 109 -4.14 18.86 -22.07
C ALA A 109 -5.27 19.82 -22.48
N SER A 110 -6.47 19.66 -21.94
CA SER A 110 -7.62 20.54 -22.22
C SER A 110 -7.36 21.99 -21.81
N ILE A 111 -6.77 22.21 -20.63
CA ILE A 111 -6.38 23.57 -20.18
C ILE A 111 -5.35 24.19 -21.13
N GLY A 112 -4.37 23.40 -21.60
CA GLY A 112 -3.36 23.87 -22.54
C GLY A 112 -3.94 24.34 -23.87
N GLU A 113 -4.97 23.66 -24.39
CA GLU A 113 -5.68 24.05 -25.61
C GLU A 113 -6.48 25.35 -25.41
N GLU A 114 -7.16 25.51 -24.27
CA GLU A 114 -7.90 26.72 -23.94
C GLU A 114 -7.00 27.95 -23.82
N VAL A 115 -5.86 27.82 -23.12
CA VAL A 115 -4.87 28.89 -22.97
C VAL A 115 -4.30 29.31 -24.33
N ASN A 116 -3.92 28.36 -25.18
CA ASN A 116 -3.42 28.65 -26.53
C ASN A 116 -4.49 29.37 -27.40
N SER A 117 -5.76 28.98 -27.26
CA SER A 117 -6.87 29.62 -27.97
C SER A 117 -7.10 31.06 -27.53
N GLU A 118 -7.01 31.34 -26.22
CA GLU A 118 -7.11 32.72 -25.70
C GLU A 118 -5.93 33.59 -26.12
N GLU A 119 -4.70 33.06 -26.09
CA GLU A 119 -3.51 33.78 -26.54
C GLU A 119 -3.59 34.12 -28.03
N ALA A 120 -4.00 33.16 -28.87
CA ALA A 120 -4.21 33.41 -30.29
C ALA A 120 -5.23 34.55 -30.51
N LYS A 121 -6.35 34.57 -29.80
CA LYS A 121 -7.34 35.66 -29.90
C LYS A 121 -6.77 37.01 -29.48
N ARG A 122 -5.85 37.08 -28.51
CA ARG A 122 -5.21 38.34 -28.08
C ARG A 122 -4.18 38.88 -29.07
N VAL A 123 -3.53 38.01 -29.84
CA VAL A 123 -2.49 38.44 -30.82
C VAL A 123 -3.12 38.93 -32.13
N TYR A 124 -4.28 38.39 -32.51
CA TYR A 124 -4.93 38.68 -33.79
C TYR A 124 -6.10 39.68 -33.70
N HIS A 125 -6.31 40.32 -32.55
CA HIS A 125 -7.24 41.44 -32.33
C HIS A 125 -6.52 42.69 -31.82
#